data_AF-A0AB33ACE6-F1
#
_entry.id   AF-A0AB33ACE6-F1
#
_cell.length_a   1.000
_cell.length_b   1.000
_cell.length_c   1.000
_cell.angle_alpha   90.00
_cell.angle_beta   90.00
_cell.angle_gamma   90.00
#
_symmetry.space_group_name_H-M   'P 1'
#
loop_
_entity.id
_entity.type
_entity.pdbx_description
1 polymer ?
#
loop_
_entity_poly.entity_id
_entity_poly.type
_entity_poly.pdbx_seq_one_letter_code
_entity_poly.pdbx_strand_id
1 'polypeptide(L)'
;MMPGLDSTFDAALAPIRAAVDDRILAGAVTLVWQGGHLRHLGATGYRDIDAGLSMAENTIFRIASMTKPIISAATMSLVDDGAIRLSDPITTWLPEFSDMRVLKDPEGPLDDTFRAPRLITVEDLLTHRSGLTYDFISTGPIAKAYHPLHTAAFSEPDEWLAAIAALPLVYPPGERFHYSHSTDVLGLLIARAAGVPLNTLLRQRILDPLGMNDTDFFVPEHKTARLARLYGLGDDDTIVAADSGYLTAMPTSAPALCRGGGALASTAHDYLTFARALLGGGQADGVRILSPESTQALRTNRLTPAQRRLPSFGIPYWTGRGFGLGLSVVMDPNEAAMFGPGGTGTFGWPGAFGTWWHADPKADAILMFLPQWRMPELDPKAALARTSTIRLQLLHVQFGQAVYAAL
;
A
#
# COMPACT_ATOMS: atom_id res chain seq x y z
N MET A 1 15.38 -29.24 -9.82
CA MET A 1 15.77 -28.64 -11.11
C MET A 1 14.56 -27.85 -11.56
N MET A 2 14.52 -26.54 -11.26
CA MET A 2 13.40 -25.68 -11.65
C MET A 2 13.44 -25.48 -13.18
N PRO A 3 12.30 -25.45 -13.88
CA PRO A 3 12.26 -25.17 -15.32
C PRO A 3 12.92 -23.81 -15.58
N GLY A 4 13.71 -23.72 -16.64
CA GLY A 4 14.47 -22.51 -16.98
C GLY A 4 13.59 -21.27 -17.05
N LEU A 5 14.13 -20.16 -16.54
CA LEU A 5 13.57 -18.81 -16.68
C LEU A 5 13.20 -18.57 -18.14
N ASP A 6 11.95 -18.19 -18.37
CA ASP A 6 11.42 -17.84 -19.68
C ASP A 6 12.14 -16.57 -20.16
N SER A 7 13.05 -16.69 -21.14
CA SER A 7 13.78 -15.54 -21.73
C SER A 7 12.85 -14.49 -22.35
N THR A 8 11.56 -14.82 -22.48
CA THR A 8 10.48 -13.94 -22.93
C THR A 8 10.49 -12.57 -22.23
N PHE A 9 10.89 -12.48 -20.96
CA PHE A 9 10.86 -11.22 -20.21
C PHE A 9 12.19 -10.47 -20.13
N ASP A 10 13.25 -10.91 -20.82
CA ASP A 10 14.56 -10.22 -20.74
C ASP A 10 14.48 -8.75 -21.16
N ALA A 11 13.69 -8.44 -22.20
CA ALA A 11 13.45 -7.06 -22.63
C ALA A 11 12.75 -6.21 -21.54
N ALA A 12 11.87 -6.82 -20.74
CA ALA A 12 11.19 -6.16 -19.62
C ALA A 12 12.14 -5.84 -18.46
N LEU A 13 13.23 -6.60 -18.33
CA LEU A 13 14.24 -6.42 -17.27
C LEU A 13 15.35 -5.43 -17.64
N ALA A 14 15.55 -5.14 -18.93
CA ALA A 14 16.64 -4.28 -19.39
C ALA A 14 16.65 -2.88 -18.76
N PRO A 15 15.51 -2.15 -18.63
CA PRO A 15 15.49 -0.85 -17.95
C PRO A 15 15.87 -0.92 -16.47
N ILE A 16 15.49 -2.02 -15.79
CA ILE A 16 15.80 -2.27 -14.39
C ILE A 16 17.29 -2.56 -14.22
N ARG A 17 17.88 -3.42 -15.07
CA ARG A 17 19.33 -3.71 -15.07
C ARG A 17 20.12 -2.43 -15.30
N ALA A 18 19.74 -1.63 -16.30
CA ALA A 18 20.38 -0.34 -16.56
C ALA A 18 20.28 0.62 -15.36
N ALA A 19 19.16 0.65 -14.63
CA ALA A 19 19.03 1.50 -13.45
C ALA A 19 19.93 1.06 -12.28
N VAL A 20 20.21 -0.25 -12.19
CA VAL A 20 21.20 -0.79 -11.24
C VAL A 20 22.63 -0.45 -11.67
N ASP A 21 22.95 -0.65 -12.95
CA ASP A 21 24.27 -0.34 -13.51
C ASP A 21 24.61 1.16 -13.38
N ASP A 22 23.62 2.03 -13.57
CA ASP A 22 23.74 3.48 -13.41
C ASP A 22 23.72 3.94 -11.94
N ARG A 23 23.62 3.01 -10.98
CA ARG A 23 23.63 3.27 -9.53
C ARG A 23 22.55 4.24 -9.06
N ILE A 24 21.39 4.22 -9.72
CA ILE A 24 20.19 4.94 -9.27
C ILE A 24 19.19 4.01 -8.55
N LEU A 25 19.31 2.70 -8.73
CA LEU A 25 18.55 1.66 -8.05
C LEU A 25 19.50 0.63 -7.44
N ALA A 26 19.28 0.22 -6.19
CA ALA A 26 20.12 -0.80 -5.56
C ALA A 26 19.87 -2.18 -6.17
N GLY A 27 18.59 -2.53 -6.31
CA GLY A 27 18.13 -3.79 -6.83
C GLY A 27 16.61 -3.91 -6.73
N ALA A 28 16.08 -4.98 -7.33
CA ALA A 28 14.66 -5.29 -7.25
C ALA A 28 14.41 -6.79 -7.44
N VAL A 29 13.29 -7.27 -6.89
CA VAL A 29 12.66 -8.53 -7.29
C VAL A 29 11.52 -8.24 -8.25
N THR A 30 11.43 -9.00 -9.33
CA THR A 30 10.35 -8.95 -10.32
C THR A 30 9.65 -10.29 -10.41
N LEU A 31 8.34 -10.27 -10.59
CA LEU A 31 7.52 -11.48 -10.64
C LEU A 31 6.45 -11.34 -11.72
N VAL A 32 6.24 -12.41 -12.50
CA VAL A 32 5.09 -12.59 -13.39
C VAL A 32 4.48 -13.95 -13.11
N TRP A 33 3.22 -13.95 -12.70
CA TRP A 33 2.37 -15.13 -12.62
C TRP A 33 1.26 -14.98 -13.65
N GLN A 34 0.95 -16.03 -14.40
CA GLN A 34 -0.11 -16.02 -15.40
C GLN A 34 -0.69 -17.43 -15.58
N GLY A 35 -2.01 -17.55 -15.66
CA GLY A 35 -2.68 -18.78 -16.08
C GLY A 35 -2.41 -19.95 -15.15
N GLY A 36 -2.27 -19.72 -13.84
CA GLY A 36 -1.92 -20.78 -12.88
C GLY A 36 -0.41 -20.95 -12.64
N HIS A 37 0.46 -20.36 -13.45
CA HIS A 37 1.90 -20.64 -13.44
C HIS A 37 2.75 -19.43 -13.07
N LEU A 38 3.82 -19.66 -12.28
CA LEU A 38 4.89 -18.69 -12.09
C LEU A 38 5.74 -18.66 -13.37
N ARG A 39 5.54 -17.64 -14.21
CA ARG A 39 6.21 -17.48 -15.51
C ARG A 39 7.58 -16.82 -15.37
N HIS A 40 7.74 -15.95 -14.37
CA HIS A 40 8.98 -15.26 -14.06
C HIS A 40 9.09 -14.98 -12.56
N LEU A 41 10.28 -15.18 -12.03
CA LEU A 41 10.73 -14.68 -10.74
C LEU A 41 12.21 -14.36 -10.88
N GLY A 42 12.60 -13.11 -10.67
CA GLY A 42 13.97 -12.69 -10.87
C GLY A 42 14.42 -11.63 -9.88
N ALA A 43 15.66 -11.77 -9.42
CA ALA A 43 16.34 -10.84 -8.55
C ALA A 43 17.48 -10.14 -9.32
N THR A 44 17.52 -8.81 -9.25
CA THR A 44 18.56 -7.97 -9.90
C THR A 44 19.19 -7.06 -8.87
N GLY A 45 20.52 -6.87 -8.94
CA GLY A 45 21.26 -5.94 -8.10
C GLY A 45 21.51 -6.44 -6.68
N TYR A 46 21.42 -5.54 -5.71
CA TYR A 46 21.78 -5.75 -4.30
C TYR A 46 20.60 -5.49 -3.38
N ARG A 47 20.46 -6.31 -2.34
CA ARG A 47 19.57 -6.00 -1.21
C ARG A 47 20.28 -5.11 -0.18
N ASP A 48 21.61 -5.14 -0.16
CA ASP A 48 22.46 -4.21 0.58
C ASP A 48 23.78 -4.00 -0.18
N ILE A 49 23.97 -2.79 -0.72
CA ILE A 49 25.17 -2.37 -1.44
C ILE A 49 26.38 -2.32 -0.50
N ASP A 50 26.22 -1.79 0.71
CA ASP A 50 27.34 -1.52 1.62
C ASP A 50 27.88 -2.84 2.21
N ALA A 51 26.98 -3.78 2.48
CA ALA A 51 27.35 -5.13 2.92
C ALA A 51 27.69 -6.08 1.74
N GLY A 52 27.60 -5.63 0.49
CA GLY A 52 27.86 -6.45 -0.69
C GLY A 52 26.89 -7.63 -0.87
N LEU A 53 25.67 -7.53 -0.35
CA LEU A 53 24.68 -8.60 -0.37
C LEU A 53 23.82 -8.51 -1.63
N SER A 54 23.96 -9.49 -2.53
CA SER A 54 23.14 -9.59 -3.74
C SER A 54 21.65 -9.70 -3.44
N MET A 55 20.81 -9.16 -4.32
CA MET A 55 19.37 -9.36 -4.25
C MET A 55 19.05 -10.86 -4.40
N ALA A 56 18.09 -11.36 -3.63
CA ALA A 56 17.59 -12.72 -3.71
C ALA A 56 16.06 -12.73 -3.86
N GLU A 57 15.51 -13.80 -4.44
CA GLU A 57 14.07 -13.95 -4.66
C GLU A 57 13.25 -13.97 -3.35
N ASN A 58 13.88 -14.42 -2.26
CA ASN A 58 13.30 -14.48 -0.92
C ASN A 58 13.67 -13.25 -0.04
N THR A 59 14.20 -12.18 -0.64
CA THR A 59 14.42 -10.90 0.04
C THR A 59 13.11 -10.41 0.65
N ILE A 60 13.21 -9.89 1.87
CA ILE A 60 12.10 -9.28 2.60
C ILE A 60 12.12 -7.77 2.32
N PHE A 61 10.96 -7.22 1.97
CA PHE A 61 10.75 -5.82 1.59
C PHE A 61 9.82 -5.16 2.60
N ARG A 62 10.10 -3.90 2.96
CA ARG A 62 9.07 -3.04 3.55
C ARG A 62 8.09 -2.72 2.42
N ILE A 63 6.85 -3.17 2.55
CA ILE A 63 5.88 -3.06 1.45
C ILE A 63 5.03 -1.78 1.53
N ALA A 64 5.23 -0.98 2.58
CA ALA A 64 4.54 0.29 2.78
C ALA A 64 3.02 0.11 2.56
N SER A 65 2.39 1.00 1.79
CA SER A 65 0.95 1.01 1.51
C SER A 65 0.38 -0.24 0.84
N MET A 66 1.19 -1.20 0.35
CA MET A 66 0.70 -2.55 0.02
C MET A 66 0.20 -3.32 1.27
N THR A 67 0.44 -2.79 2.47
CA THR A 67 -0.23 -3.24 3.71
C THR A 67 -1.74 -3.05 3.64
N LYS A 68 -2.21 -1.96 3.01
CA LYS A 68 -3.63 -1.56 3.06
C LYS A 68 -4.58 -2.62 2.48
N PRO A 69 -4.29 -3.25 1.31
CA PRO A 69 -5.08 -4.38 0.83
C PRO A 69 -5.22 -5.54 1.83
N ILE A 70 -4.17 -5.85 2.60
CA ILE A 70 -4.20 -6.92 3.62
C ILE A 70 -5.14 -6.54 4.77
N ILE A 71 -5.07 -5.28 5.24
CA ILE A 71 -6.02 -4.76 6.25
C ILE A 71 -7.46 -4.76 5.72
N SER A 72 -7.66 -4.37 4.47
CA SER A 72 -8.98 -4.41 3.83
C SER A 72 -9.52 -5.83 3.73
N ALA A 73 -8.69 -6.82 3.36
CA ALA A 73 -9.09 -8.22 3.34
C ALA A 73 -9.45 -8.71 4.75
N ALA A 74 -8.64 -8.42 5.77
CA ALA A 74 -8.96 -8.78 7.15
C ALA A 74 -10.28 -8.13 7.62
N THR A 75 -10.53 -6.87 7.26
CA THR A 75 -11.80 -6.17 7.51
C THR A 75 -12.97 -6.88 6.84
N MET A 76 -12.84 -7.23 5.56
CA MET A 76 -13.90 -7.92 4.83
C MET A 76 -14.14 -9.35 5.34
N SER A 77 -13.13 -10.02 5.92
CA SER A 77 -13.35 -11.32 6.59
C SER A 77 -14.24 -11.19 7.83
N LEU A 78 -14.15 -10.07 8.57
CA LEU A 78 -15.06 -9.77 9.67
C LEU A 78 -16.45 -9.36 9.17
N VAL A 79 -16.56 -8.80 7.96
CA VAL A 79 -17.85 -8.55 7.30
C VAL A 79 -18.52 -9.86 6.89
N ASP A 80 -17.75 -10.82 6.34
CA ASP A 80 -18.24 -12.16 6.00
C ASP A 80 -18.78 -12.89 7.23
N ASP A 81 -18.11 -12.76 8.38
CA ASP A 81 -18.55 -13.31 9.67
C ASP A 81 -19.78 -12.57 10.26
N GLY A 82 -20.16 -11.43 9.69
CA GLY A 82 -21.22 -10.57 10.22
C GLY A 82 -20.84 -9.81 11.51
N ALA A 83 -19.56 -9.80 11.88
CA ALA A 83 -19.04 -9.14 13.08
C ALA A 83 -19.01 -7.60 12.94
N ILE A 84 -18.83 -7.11 11.71
CA ILE A 84 -18.90 -5.68 11.37
C ILE A 84 -19.67 -5.50 10.05
N ARG A 85 -20.27 -4.32 9.84
CA ARG A 85 -20.87 -3.92 8.56
C ARG A 85 -20.18 -2.69 8.00
N LEU A 86 -20.14 -2.60 6.67
CA LEU A 86 -19.59 -1.44 5.97
C LEU A 86 -20.26 -0.11 6.38
N SER A 87 -21.56 -0.15 6.69
CA SER A 87 -22.34 1.03 7.11
C SER A 87 -22.21 1.36 8.60
N ASP A 88 -21.57 0.52 9.41
CA ASP A 88 -21.51 0.74 10.85
C ASP A 88 -20.68 2.01 11.15
N PRO A 89 -21.13 2.86 12.08
CA PRO A 89 -20.32 3.97 12.55
C PRO A 89 -19.12 3.44 13.33
N ILE A 90 -17.94 3.99 13.07
CA ILE A 90 -16.69 3.51 13.70
C ILE A 90 -16.69 3.73 15.21
N THR A 91 -17.52 4.66 15.70
CA THR A 91 -17.67 5.02 17.11
C THR A 91 -18.15 3.87 17.99
N THR A 92 -18.68 2.80 17.40
CA THR A 92 -19.02 1.56 18.11
C THR A 92 -17.77 0.94 18.77
N TRP A 93 -16.61 1.07 18.12
CA TRP A 93 -15.33 0.53 18.61
C TRP A 93 -14.31 1.64 18.94
N LEU A 94 -14.49 2.82 18.33
CA LEU A 94 -13.60 3.97 18.45
C LEU A 94 -14.36 5.21 18.96
N PRO A 95 -14.84 5.21 20.23
CA PRO A 95 -15.62 6.31 20.79
C PRO A 95 -14.90 7.66 20.77
N GLU A 96 -13.57 7.67 20.64
CA GLU A 96 -12.72 8.85 20.47
C GLU A 96 -13.17 9.70 19.27
N PHE A 97 -13.75 9.09 18.24
CA PHE A 97 -14.20 9.75 17.00
C PHE A 97 -15.67 10.23 17.04
N SER A 98 -16.29 10.30 18.23
CA SER A 98 -17.73 10.60 18.37
C SER A 98 -18.12 12.06 18.12
N ASP A 99 -17.19 13.01 18.29
CA ASP A 99 -17.43 14.45 18.10
C ASP A 99 -16.47 15.10 17.09
N MET A 100 -16.27 14.44 15.95
CA MET A 100 -15.39 14.97 14.91
C MET A 100 -15.84 16.35 14.43
N ARG A 101 -14.84 17.24 14.29
CA ARG A 101 -14.95 18.56 13.69
C ARG A 101 -14.35 18.53 12.29
N VAL A 102 -14.83 19.39 11.39
CA VAL A 102 -14.33 19.53 10.03
C VAL A 102 -13.84 20.97 9.87
N LEU A 103 -12.65 21.15 9.28
CA LEU A 103 -12.12 22.47 8.93
C LEU A 103 -13.06 23.17 7.94
N LYS A 104 -13.32 24.47 8.15
CA LYS A 104 -14.03 25.29 7.16
C LYS A 104 -13.18 25.52 5.90
N ASP A 105 -11.87 25.63 6.09
CA ASP A 105 -10.86 25.70 5.05
C ASP A 105 -9.79 24.64 5.34
N PRO A 106 -9.53 23.67 4.43
CA PRO A 106 -8.50 22.64 4.61
C PRO A 106 -7.10 23.18 4.91
N GLU A 107 -6.78 24.43 4.55
CA GLU A 107 -5.49 25.08 4.83
C GLU A 107 -5.57 26.11 5.97
N GLY A 108 -6.74 26.29 6.56
CA GLY A 108 -7.02 27.29 7.60
C GLY A 108 -6.57 26.91 9.01
N PRO A 109 -6.86 27.77 10.01
CA PRO A 109 -6.61 27.50 11.43
C PRO A 109 -7.34 26.24 11.93
N LEU A 110 -6.70 25.49 12.84
CA LEU A 110 -7.23 24.20 13.34
C LEU A 110 -8.52 24.33 14.16
N ASP A 111 -8.79 25.52 14.71
CA ASP A 111 -9.96 25.83 15.52
C ASP A 111 -11.14 26.37 14.70
N ASP A 112 -10.91 26.82 13.46
CA ASP A 112 -11.98 27.29 12.57
C ASP A 112 -12.71 26.11 11.89
N THR A 113 -13.59 25.51 12.68
CA THR A 113 -14.25 24.26 12.33
C THR A 113 -15.77 24.35 12.43
N PHE A 114 -16.44 23.37 11.84
CA PHE A 114 -17.85 23.06 12.08
C PHE A 114 -18.02 21.58 12.45
N ARG A 115 -19.17 21.21 13.01
CA ARG A 115 -19.44 19.82 13.38
C ARG A 115 -19.54 18.94 12.13
N ALA A 116 -18.94 17.75 12.14
CA ALA A 116 -19.11 16.80 11.05
C ALA A 116 -20.61 16.48 10.85
N PRO A 117 -21.11 16.48 9.59
CA PRO A 117 -22.54 16.32 9.32
C PRO A 117 -23.06 14.89 9.57
N ARG A 118 -22.17 13.91 9.70
CA ARG A 118 -22.46 12.53 10.07
C ARG A 118 -21.22 11.85 10.66
N LEU A 119 -21.41 10.71 11.30
CA LEU A 119 -20.32 9.85 11.79
C LEU A 119 -19.55 9.20 10.62
N ILE A 120 -18.28 8.91 10.83
CA ILE A 120 -17.44 8.12 9.92
C ILE A 120 -17.89 6.66 9.98
N THR A 121 -18.01 6.00 8.82
CA THR A 121 -18.33 4.57 8.73
C THR A 121 -17.11 3.71 8.41
N VAL A 122 -17.24 2.38 8.55
CA VAL A 122 -16.21 1.42 8.11
C VAL A 122 -15.90 1.58 6.60
N GLU A 123 -16.92 1.79 5.76
CA GLU A 123 -16.72 2.05 4.33
C GLU A 123 -15.95 3.34 4.07
N ASP A 124 -16.17 4.40 4.86
CA ASP A 124 -15.40 5.64 4.71
C ASP A 124 -13.90 5.42 5.00
N LEU A 125 -13.58 4.57 5.98
CA LEU A 125 -12.18 4.20 6.25
C LEU A 125 -11.59 3.40 5.07
N LEU A 126 -12.29 2.35 4.61
CA LEU A 126 -11.86 1.50 3.50
C LEU A 126 -11.70 2.26 2.18
N THR A 127 -12.45 3.34 1.99
CA THR A 127 -12.46 4.13 0.74
C THR A 127 -11.69 5.44 0.84
N HIS A 128 -10.99 5.70 1.96
CA HIS A 128 -10.33 6.99 2.23
C HIS A 128 -11.29 8.19 2.06
N ARG A 129 -12.55 8.04 2.47
CA ARG A 129 -13.55 9.12 2.50
C ARG A 129 -13.90 9.58 3.90
N SER A 130 -13.12 9.21 4.91
CA SER A 130 -13.36 9.57 6.31
C SER A 130 -13.16 11.05 6.63
N GLY A 131 -12.44 11.78 5.77
CA GLY A 131 -12.01 13.15 6.04
C GLY A 131 -10.68 13.26 6.81
N LEU A 132 -10.10 12.14 7.23
CA LEU A 132 -8.73 12.09 7.76
C LEU A 132 -7.73 12.43 6.65
N THR A 133 -6.48 12.75 7.03
CA THR A 133 -5.40 13.03 6.07
C THR A 133 -4.08 12.34 6.48
N TYR A 134 -3.01 12.62 5.73
CA TYR A 134 -1.62 12.49 6.13
C TYR A 134 -0.94 13.87 6.07
N ASP A 135 0.16 14.01 6.81
CA ASP A 135 1.02 15.19 6.79
C ASP A 135 1.64 15.47 5.40
N PHE A 136 1.92 14.43 4.61
CA PHE A 136 2.46 14.57 3.25
C PHE A 136 1.38 14.67 2.15
N ILE A 137 0.09 14.63 2.51
CA ILE A 137 -1.03 14.77 1.57
C ILE A 137 -1.70 16.13 1.68
N SER A 138 -1.84 16.65 2.91
CA SER A 138 -2.36 17.98 3.17
C SER A 138 -1.24 19.02 3.29
N THR A 139 -1.63 20.29 3.19
CA THR A 139 -0.79 21.47 3.40
C THR A 139 -1.29 22.24 4.64
N GLY A 140 -0.60 23.32 5.00
CA GLY A 140 -1.08 24.22 6.07
C GLY A 140 -0.93 23.67 7.50
N PRO A 141 -1.65 24.25 8.48
CA PRO A 141 -1.55 23.86 9.89
C PRO A 141 -1.91 22.40 10.16
N ILE A 142 -2.87 21.83 9.41
CA ILE A 142 -3.30 20.44 9.60
C ILE A 142 -2.19 19.45 9.27
N ALA A 143 -1.39 19.71 8.23
CA ALA A 143 -0.26 18.87 7.88
C ALA A 143 0.77 18.81 9.02
N LYS A 144 1.08 19.96 9.61
CA LYS A 144 2.01 20.06 10.75
C LYS A 144 1.48 19.33 11.99
N ALA A 145 0.18 19.39 12.23
CA ALA A 145 -0.45 18.71 13.36
C ALA A 145 -0.48 17.18 13.18
N TYR A 146 -0.62 16.70 11.94
CA TYR A 146 -0.55 15.27 11.62
C TYR A 146 0.89 14.71 11.62
N HIS A 147 1.91 15.55 11.47
CA HIS A 147 3.30 15.09 11.35
C HIS A 147 3.76 14.20 12.53
N PRO A 148 3.54 14.55 13.81
CA PRO A 148 3.89 13.67 14.93
C PRO A 148 3.12 12.35 14.92
N LEU A 149 1.86 12.34 14.44
CA LEU A 149 1.08 11.11 14.31
C LEU A 149 1.73 10.14 13.32
N HIS A 150 2.48 10.64 12.35
CA HIS A 150 3.20 9.83 11.37
C HIS A 150 4.58 9.41 11.87
N THR A 151 5.36 10.34 12.45
CA THR A 151 6.80 10.14 12.73
C THR A 151 7.16 9.71 14.14
N ALA A 152 6.28 9.91 15.13
CA ALA A 152 6.58 9.56 16.51
C ALA A 152 6.36 8.07 16.81
N ALA A 153 7.19 7.54 17.72
CA ALA A 153 7.03 6.23 18.31
C ALA A 153 5.98 6.30 19.42
N PHE A 154 4.75 5.88 19.10
CA PHE A 154 3.69 5.70 20.09
C PHE A 154 3.86 4.33 20.73
N SER A 155 3.84 4.30 22.06
CA SER A 155 3.93 3.06 22.82
C SER A 155 2.55 2.44 23.07
N GLU A 156 1.50 3.26 23.08
CA GLU A 156 0.13 2.81 23.33
C GLU A 156 -0.79 3.14 22.13
N PRO A 157 -1.50 2.14 21.56
CA PRO A 157 -2.43 2.38 20.45
C PRO A 157 -3.56 3.37 20.78
N ASP A 158 -4.03 3.37 22.02
CA ASP A 158 -5.12 4.25 22.46
C ASP A 158 -4.69 5.72 22.55
N GLU A 159 -3.43 5.98 22.92
CA GLU A 159 -2.86 7.33 22.87
C GLU A 159 -2.79 7.85 21.44
N TRP A 160 -2.40 6.99 20.49
CA TRP A 160 -2.37 7.35 19.08
C TRP A 160 -3.78 7.65 18.55
N LEU A 161 -4.76 6.82 18.89
CA LEU A 161 -6.18 7.02 18.53
C LEU A 161 -6.74 8.33 19.10
N ALA A 162 -6.47 8.62 20.37
CA ALA A 162 -6.88 9.87 20.99
C ALA A 162 -6.23 11.09 20.31
N ALA A 163 -4.94 10.99 19.99
CA ALA A 163 -4.20 12.07 19.34
C ALA A 163 -4.71 12.36 17.91
N ILE A 164 -5.02 11.33 17.10
CA ILE A 164 -5.59 11.54 15.77
C ILE A 164 -7.04 12.04 15.84
N ALA A 165 -7.85 11.54 16.78
CA ALA A 165 -9.25 11.95 16.93
C ALA A 165 -9.39 13.39 17.46
N ALA A 166 -8.37 13.91 18.16
CA ALA A 166 -8.32 15.30 18.59
C ALA A 166 -8.11 16.31 17.45
N LEU A 167 -7.68 15.85 16.26
CA LEU A 167 -7.48 16.72 15.10
C LEU A 167 -8.75 16.79 14.25
N PRO A 168 -9.06 17.96 13.64
CA PRO A 168 -10.21 18.07 12.76
C PRO A 168 -9.98 17.29 11.45
N LEU A 169 -11.09 16.91 10.83
CA LEU A 169 -11.13 16.38 9.47
C LEU A 169 -10.90 17.51 8.45
N VAL A 170 -10.26 17.20 7.34
CA VAL A 170 -10.09 18.14 6.21
C VAL A 170 -11.34 18.25 5.34
N TYR A 171 -12.16 17.20 5.29
CA TYR A 171 -13.42 17.17 4.56
C TYR A 171 -14.50 16.41 5.34
N PRO A 172 -15.79 16.72 5.13
CA PRO A 172 -16.89 15.92 5.66
C PRO A 172 -16.80 14.43 5.27
N PRO A 173 -17.13 13.50 6.19
CA PRO A 173 -17.15 12.07 5.89
C PRO A 173 -18.04 11.75 4.68
N GLY A 174 -17.50 10.96 3.74
CA GLY A 174 -18.12 10.51 2.49
C GLY A 174 -18.03 11.48 1.33
N GLU A 175 -17.63 12.73 1.56
CA GLU A 175 -17.72 13.77 0.52
C GLU A 175 -16.77 13.49 -0.64
N ARG A 176 -15.53 13.09 -0.35
CA ARG A 176 -14.51 12.84 -1.37
C ARG A 176 -13.45 11.87 -0.90
N PHE A 177 -12.75 11.27 -1.86
CA PHE A 177 -11.52 10.53 -1.58
C PHE A 177 -10.42 11.51 -1.16
N HIS A 178 -9.77 11.23 -0.03
CA HIS A 178 -8.58 11.92 0.44
C HIS A 178 -7.66 10.94 1.16
N TYR A 179 -6.50 10.65 0.58
CA TYR A 179 -5.60 9.60 1.07
C TYR A 179 -5.08 9.91 2.48
N SER A 180 -5.14 8.93 3.38
CA SER A 180 -5.08 9.24 4.82
C SER A 180 -4.71 8.07 5.74
N HIS A 181 -4.56 8.38 7.03
CA HIS A 181 -4.47 7.41 8.13
C HIS A 181 -5.74 6.54 8.33
N SER A 182 -6.76 6.62 7.46
CA SER A 182 -7.96 5.79 7.56
C SER A 182 -7.65 4.31 7.75
N THR A 183 -6.64 3.77 7.09
CA THR A 183 -6.32 2.34 7.20
C THR A 183 -5.58 1.98 8.50
N ASP A 184 -4.87 2.93 9.09
CA ASP A 184 -4.31 2.76 10.45
C ASP A 184 -5.44 2.68 11.48
N VAL A 185 -6.38 3.63 11.40
CA VAL A 185 -7.60 3.67 12.22
C VAL A 185 -8.43 2.40 12.01
N LEU A 186 -8.57 1.94 10.77
CA LEU A 186 -9.27 0.69 10.45
C LEU A 186 -8.59 -0.53 11.07
N GLY A 187 -7.27 -0.61 11.04
CA GLY A 187 -6.50 -1.68 11.68
C GLY A 187 -6.78 -1.77 13.18
N LEU A 188 -6.79 -0.63 13.88
CA LEU A 188 -7.10 -0.58 15.31
C LEU A 188 -8.58 -0.88 15.59
N LEU A 189 -9.49 -0.45 14.71
CA LEU A 189 -10.91 -0.80 14.79
C LEU A 189 -11.12 -2.31 14.74
N ILE A 190 -10.55 -3.00 13.75
CA ILE A 190 -10.76 -4.44 13.58
C ILE A 190 -10.09 -5.25 14.70
N ALA A 191 -8.97 -4.77 15.25
CA ALA A 191 -8.34 -5.34 16.43
C ALA A 191 -9.25 -5.25 17.66
N ARG A 192 -9.83 -4.06 17.93
CA ARG A 192 -10.81 -3.88 19.02
C ARG A 192 -12.08 -4.71 18.79
N ALA A 193 -12.59 -4.78 17.56
CA ALA A 193 -13.76 -5.57 17.20
C ALA A 193 -13.53 -7.08 17.41
N ALA A 194 -12.33 -7.58 17.14
CA ALA A 194 -11.95 -8.98 17.33
C ALA A 194 -11.47 -9.31 18.76
N GLY A 195 -11.19 -8.30 19.58
CA GLY A 195 -10.68 -8.48 20.95
C GLY A 195 -9.24 -9.03 21.01
N VAL A 196 -8.46 -8.89 19.93
CA VAL A 196 -7.07 -9.38 19.84
C VAL A 196 -6.18 -8.33 19.17
N PRO A 197 -4.85 -8.33 19.43
CA PRO A 197 -3.92 -7.43 18.75
C PRO A 197 -3.96 -7.56 17.22
N LEU A 198 -3.73 -6.46 16.50
CA LEU A 198 -3.84 -6.43 15.03
C LEU A 198 -2.94 -7.47 14.34
N ASN A 199 -1.68 -7.61 14.77
CA ASN A 199 -0.77 -8.62 14.21
C ASN A 199 -1.33 -10.04 14.36
N THR A 200 -1.93 -10.34 15.51
CA THR A 200 -2.56 -11.64 15.79
C THR A 200 -3.77 -11.87 14.89
N LEU A 201 -4.62 -10.85 14.73
CA LEU A 201 -5.77 -10.91 13.83
C LEU A 201 -5.36 -11.18 12.38
N LEU A 202 -4.35 -10.47 11.86
CA LEU A 202 -3.86 -10.68 10.50
C LEU A 202 -3.29 -12.09 10.31
N ARG A 203 -2.50 -12.57 11.28
CA ARG A 203 -1.97 -13.95 11.24
C ARG A 203 -3.10 -14.97 11.16
N GLN A 204 -4.12 -14.85 12.01
CA GLN A 204 -5.23 -15.79 12.06
C GLN A 204 -6.11 -15.76 10.80
N ARG A 205 -6.40 -14.57 10.27
CA ARG A 205 -7.41 -14.41 9.20
C ARG A 205 -6.81 -14.51 7.80
N ILE A 206 -5.58 -14.02 7.60
CA ILE A 206 -4.99 -13.86 6.27
C ILE A 206 -3.67 -14.61 6.16
N LEU A 207 -2.69 -14.32 7.03
CA LEU A 207 -1.29 -14.68 6.78
C LEU A 207 -1.02 -16.18 6.98
N ASP A 208 -1.40 -16.75 8.13
CA ASP A 208 -1.17 -18.18 8.40
C ASP A 208 -1.99 -19.08 7.45
N PRO A 209 -3.29 -18.80 7.16
CA PRO A 209 -4.04 -19.59 6.19
C PRO A 209 -3.40 -19.62 4.79
N LEU A 210 -2.81 -18.50 4.36
CA LEU A 210 -2.14 -18.39 3.07
C LEU A 210 -0.65 -18.78 3.10
N GLY A 211 -0.12 -19.20 4.27
CA GLY A 211 1.29 -19.58 4.42
C GLY A 211 2.27 -18.42 4.23
N MET A 212 1.86 -17.18 4.50
CA MET A 212 2.67 -15.96 4.36
C MET A 212 3.62 -15.78 5.56
N ASN A 213 4.61 -16.67 5.66
CA ASN A 213 5.46 -16.83 6.85
C ASN A 213 6.53 -15.73 7.05
N ASP A 214 6.75 -14.90 6.04
CA ASP A 214 7.68 -13.78 6.01
C ASP A 214 6.97 -12.42 5.91
N THR A 215 5.64 -12.41 6.09
CA THR A 215 4.84 -11.20 6.23
C THR A 215 4.49 -10.93 7.69
N ASP A 216 4.95 -9.80 8.24
CA ASP A 216 4.54 -9.31 9.56
C ASP A 216 4.89 -7.82 9.73
N PHE A 217 4.51 -7.21 10.86
CA PHE A 217 4.88 -5.84 11.23
C PHE A 217 6.32 -5.71 11.76
N PHE A 218 7.08 -6.81 11.71
CA PHE A 218 8.45 -6.92 12.19
C PHE A 218 9.19 -8.02 11.41
N VAL A 219 10.52 -7.98 11.42
CA VAL A 219 11.37 -9.02 10.83
C VAL A 219 12.21 -9.64 11.94
N PRO A 220 11.92 -10.89 12.37
CA PRO A 220 12.68 -11.57 13.41
C PRO A 220 14.19 -11.49 13.19
N GLU A 221 14.97 -11.42 14.26
CA GLU A 221 16.45 -11.26 14.21
C GLU A 221 17.12 -12.25 13.23
N HIS A 222 16.70 -13.52 13.23
CA HIS A 222 17.26 -14.56 12.35
C HIS A 222 16.91 -14.39 10.85
N LYS A 223 16.02 -13.45 10.50
CA LYS A 223 15.61 -13.11 9.12
C LYS A 223 16.14 -11.76 8.64
N THR A 224 16.75 -10.94 9.51
CA THR A 224 17.19 -9.58 9.17
C THR A 224 18.20 -9.54 8.02
N ALA A 225 19.03 -10.57 7.86
CA ALA A 225 19.95 -10.71 6.73
C ALA A 225 19.27 -10.80 5.34
N ARG A 226 17.95 -11.04 5.30
CA ARG A 226 17.13 -11.01 4.08
C ARG A 226 16.40 -9.68 3.87
N LEU A 227 16.37 -8.80 4.86
CA LEU A 227 15.70 -7.51 4.75
C LEU A 227 16.47 -6.61 3.78
N ALA A 228 15.82 -6.13 2.73
CA ALA A 228 16.42 -5.16 1.84
C ALA A 228 16.59 -3.82 2.56
N ARG A 229 17.77 -3.23 2.38
CA ARG A 229 18.11 -1.90 2.86
C ARG A 229 17.38 -0.86 2.02
N LEU A 230 16.93 0.20 2.68
CA LEU A 230 16.24 1.30 2.01
C LEU A 230 17.25 2.33 1.51
N TYR A 231 17.13 2.71 0.25
CA TYR A 231 17.98 3.70 -0.40
C TYR A 231 17.16 4.90 -0.88
N GLY A 232 17.82 6.02 -1.16
CA GLY A 232 17.26 7.18 -1.86
C GLY A 232 18.28 7.74 -2.84
N LEU A 233 17.95 8.86 -3.50
CA LEU A 233 18.90 9.58 -4.33
C LEU A 233 19.50 10.75 -3.55
N GLY A 234 20.83 10.87 -3.57
CA GLY A 234 21.56 12.02 -3.07
C GLY A 234 21.42 13.24 -3.99
N ASP A 235 22.10 14.33 -3.65
CA ASP A 235 22.07 15.55 -4.47
C ASP A 235 22.77 15.43 -5.82
N ASP A 236 23.69 14.48 -5.94
CA ASP A 236 24.41 14.13 -7.16
C ASP A 236 23.70 13.06 -8.00
N ASP A 237 22.43 12.76 -7.69
CA ASP A 237 21.63 11.71 -8.32
C ASP A 237 22.21 10.29 -8.20
N THR A 238 23.10 10.07 -7.22
CA THR A 238 23.59 8.72 -6.90
C THR A 238 22.82 8.11 -5.73
N ILE A 239 22.81 6.78 -5.68
CA ILE A 239 22.13 6.06 -4.61
C ILE A 239 22.84 6.21 -3.25
N VAL A 240 22.06 6.56 -2.22
CA VAL A 240 22.53 6.71 -0.83
C VAL A 240 21.60 5.97 0.13
N ALA A 241 22.11 5.48 1.25
CA ALA A 241 21.28 4.85 2.27
C ALA A 241 20.25 5.86 2.83
N ALA A 242 19.00 5.43 2.95
CA ALA A 242 17.87 6.25 3.39
C ALA A 242 17.05 5.55 4.50
N ASP A 243 17.73 4.74 5.30
CA ASP A 243 17.18 3.88 6.36
C ASP A 243 17.17 4.54 7.75
N SER A 244 17.33 5.86 7.81
CA SER A 244 17.18 6.64 9.04
C SER A 244 15.73 7.08 9.25
N GLY A 245 15.27 7.00 10.51
CA GLY A 245 13.94 7.47 10.93
C GLY A 245 12.97 6.36 11.34
N TYR A 246 11.94 6.74 12.11
CA TYR A 246 10.95 5.79 12.63
C TYR A 246 10.20 5.04 11.52
N LEU A 247 9.91 5.72 10.41
CA LEU A 247 9.17 5.17 9.27
C LEU A 247 9.95 4.12 8.46
N THR A 248 11.26 4.09 8.63
CA THR A 248 12.18 3.21 7.88
C THR A 248 12.76 2.12 8.80
N ALA A 249 12.61 2.28 10.12
CA ALA A 249 12.91 1.24 11.08
C ALA A 249 11.99 0.02 10.86
N MET A 250 12.58 -1.18 10.93
CA MET A 250 11.84 -2.44 10.92
C MET A 250 12.15 -3.17 12.22
N PRO A 251 11.19 -3.27 13.16
CA PRO A 251 11.42 -3.95 14.44
C PRO A 251 11.79 -5.42 14.24
N THR A 252 12.41 -6.02 15.27
CA THR A 252 12.73 -7.46 15.30
C THR A 252 11.76 -8.29 16.12
N SER A 253 10.76 -7.62 16.72
CA SER A 253 9.61 -8.19 17.42
C SER A 253 8.37 -7.35 17.14
N ALA A 254 7.18 -7.92 17.39
CA ALA A 254 5.91 -7.21 17.19
C ALA A 254 5.90 -5.85 17.93
N PRO A 255 5.65 -4.73 17.22
CA PRO A 255 5.56 -3.41 17.85
C PRO A 255 4.24 -3.28 18.62
N ALA A 256 4.24 -2.45 19.67
CA ALA A 256 3.03 -2.17 20.45
C ALA A 256 1.92 -1.55 19.58
N LEU A 257 2.28 -0.62 18.69
CA LEU A 257 1.40 -0.06 17.67
C LEU A 257 1.69 -0.65 16.29
N CYS A 258 0.84 -1.55 15.83
CA CYS A 258 0.83 -2.05 14.45
C CYS A 258 0.03 -1.11 13.54
N ARG A 259 0.70 -0.45 12.60
CA ARG A 259 0.10 0.55 11.69
C ARG A 259 -0.40 -0.06 10.39
N GLY A 260 -1.72 -0.17 10.24
CA GLY A 260 -2.38 -0.74 9.06
C GLY A 260 -2.19 0.06 7.76
N GLY A 261 -1.70 1.29 7.85
CA GLY A 261 -1.42 2.14 6.70
C GLY A 261 -0.16 1.73 5.93
N GLY A 262 0.83 1.10 6.55
CA GLY A 262 2.06 0.82 5.79
C GLY A 262 3.22 0.12 6.50
N ALA A 263 2.98 -0.57 7.61
CA ALA A 263 4.08 -1.10 8.42
C ALA A 263 4.46 -2.56 8.16
N LEU A 264 3.78 -3.30 7.26
CA LEU A 264 4.17 -4.68 6.99
C LEU A 264 5.49 -4.76 6.20
N ALA A 265 6.27 -5.78 6.52
CA ALA A 265 7.27 -6.38 5.66
C ALA A 265 6.65 -7.60 4.94
N SER A 266 7.17 -7.98 3.77
CA SER A 266 6.75 -9.18 3.03
C SER A 266 7.79 -9.62 2.01
N THR A 267 7.61 -10.80 1.41
CA THR A 267 8.36 -11.27 0.23
C THR A 267 7.49 -11.26 -1.02
N ALA A 268 8.11 -11.46 -2.19
CA ALA A 268 7.40 -11.64 -3.45
C ALA A 268 6.49 -12.89 -3.43
N HIS A 269 6.96 -13.99 -2.83
CA HIS A 269 6.19 -15.23 -2.71
C HIS A 269 4.96 -15.07 -1.84
N ASP A 270 5.11 -14.51 -0.64
CA ASP A 270 3.99 -14.34 0.29
C ASP A 270 2.92 -13.43 -0.31
N TYR A 271 3.35 -12.30 -0.89
CA TYR A 271 2.42 -11.36 -1.49
C TYR A 271 1.78 -11.93 -2.76
N LEU A 272 2.46 -12.81 -3.51
CA LEU A 272 1.86 -13.53 -4.63
C LEU A 272 0.71 -14.43 -4.17
N THR A 273 0.85 -15.17 -3.08
CA THR A 273 -0.25 -16.01 -2.58
C THR A 273 -1.46 -15.18 -2.19
N PHE A 274 -1.25 -14.03 -1.53
CA PHE A 274 -2.31 -13.06 -1.24
C PHE A 274 -2.97 -12.51 -2.52
N ALA A 275 -2.17 -12.07 -3.50
CA ALA A 275 -2.68 -11.55 -4.76
C ALA A 275 -3.46 -12.62 -5.55
N ARG A 276 -3.00 -13.88 -5.54
CA ARG A 276 -3.71 -15.03 -6.13
C ARG A 276 -5.04 -15.28 -5.44
N ALA A 277 -5.10 -15.15 -4.10
CA ALA A 277 -6.36 -15.29 -3.38
C ALA A 277 -7.38 -14.23 -3.80
N LEU A 278 -6.97 -12.97 -3.95
CA LEU A 278 -7.86 -11.90 -4.42
C LEU A 278 -8.27 -12.06 -5.89
N LEU A 279 -7.35 -12.50 -6.76
CA LEU A 279 -7.65 -12.79 -8.17
C LEU A 279 -8.63 -13.98 -8.29
N GLY A 280 -8.42 -15.02 -7.48
CA GLY A 280 -9.21 -16.25 -7.42
C GLY A 280 -10.51 -16.17 -6.59
N GLY A 281 -11.06 -14.98 -6.36
CA GLY A 281 -12.35 -14.83 -5.67
C GLY A 281 -12.31 -15.19 -4.17
N GLY A 282 -11.20 -14.87 -3.51
CA GLY A 282 -11.00 -15.02 -2.07
C GLY A 282 -10.33 -16.32 -1.67
N GLN A 283 -9.79 -17.07 -2.64
CA GLN A 283 -9.21 -18.40 -2.44
C GLN A 283 -7.94 -18.61 -3.25
N ALA A 284 -6.93 -19.20 -2.63
CA ALA A 284 -5.72 -19.69 -3.27
C ALA A 284 -5.37 -21.07 -2.72
N ASP A 285 -4.92 -21.98 -3.59
CA ASP A 285 -4.41 -23.31 -3.22
C ASP A 285 -5.33 -24.10 -2.26
N GLY A 286 -6.65 -24.01 -2.50
CA GLY A 286 -7.68 -24.66 -1.70
C GLY A 286 -8.09 -23.91 -0.43
N VAL A 287 -7.35 -22.90 0.01
CA VAL A 287 -7.65 -22.11 1.21
C VAL A 287 -8.43 -20.85 0.88
N ARG A 288 -9.59 -20.67 1.54
CA ARG A 288 -10.45 -19.49 1.39
C ARG A 288 -10.26 -18.55 2.58
N ILE A 289 -9.95 -17.29 2.30
CA ILE A 289 -9.86 -16.21 3.29
C ILE A 289 -11.05 -15.24 3.21
N LEU A 290 -11.76 -15.20 2.07
CA LEU A 290 -12.89 -14.33 1.81
C LEU A 290 -13.97 -15.02 0.98
N SER A 291 -15.22 -14.60 1.14
CA SER A 291 -16.29 -14.92 0.21
C SER A 291 -16.01 -14.32 -1.18
N PRO A 292 -16.55 -14.92 -2.26
CA PRO A 292 -16.50 -14.32 -3.59
C PRO A 292 -17.10 -12.90 -3.63
N GLU A 293 -18.17 -12.66 -2.86
CA GLU A 293 -18.87 -11.39 -2.76
C GLU A 293 -18.00 -10.31 -2.12
N SER A 294 -17.36 -10.61 -0.98
CA SER A 294 -16.41 -9.71 -0.33
C SER A 294 -15.18 -9.45 -1.19
N THR A 295 -14.68 -10.48 -1.88
CA THR A 295 -13.58 -10.31 -2.83
C THR A 295 -13.96 -9.39 -3.99
N GLN A 296 -15.17 -9.54 -4.53
CA GLN A 296 -15.68 -8.66 -5.59
C GLN A 296 -15.88 -7.23 -5.07
N ALA A 297 -16.35 -7.06 -3.83
CA ALA A 297 -16.53 -5.76 -3.21
C ALA A 297 -15.19 -4.99 -3.07
N LEU A 298 -14.09 -5.68 -2.70
CA LEU A 298 -12.75 -5.09 -2.64
C LEU A 298 -12.34 -4.43 -3.97
N ARG A 299 -12.68 -5.06 -5.11
CA ARG A 299 -12.31 -4.63 -6.47
C ARG A 299 -13.43 -3.91 -7.24
N THR A 300 -14.48 -3.46 -6.56
CA THR A 300 -15.58 -2.71 -7.19
C THR A 300 -15.46 -1.24 -6.83
N ASN A 301 -15.40 -0.34 -7.83
CA ASN A 301 -15.28 1.09 -7.60
C ASN A 301 -16.42 1.64 -6.70
N ARG A 302 -16.04 2.37 -5.66
CA ARG A 302 -16.93 3.04 -4.70
C ARG A 302 -16.99 4.56 -4.87
N LEU A 303 -16.14 5.12 -5.73
CA LEU A 303 -16.10 6.57 -5.98
C LEU A 303 -17.15 6.98 -7.00
N THR A 304 -17.88 8.06 -6.70
CA THR A 304 -18.82 8.65 -7.66
C THR A 304 -18.08 9.31 -8.83
N PRO A 305 -18.74 9.53 -9.98
CA PRO A 305 -18.12 10.27 -11.09
C PRO A 305 -17.62 11.67 -10.68
N ALA A 306 -18.31 12.34 -9.75
CA ALA A 306 -17.86 13.64 -9.24
C ALA A 306 -16.59 13.53 -8.40
N GLN A 307 -16.51 12.52 -7.52
CA GLN A 307 -15.32 12.28 -6.70
C GLN A 307 -14.10 11.92 -7.56
N ARG A 308 -14.29 11.16 -8.65
CA ARG A 308 -13.20 10.80 -9.57
C ARG A 308 -12.70 11.96 -10.44
N ARG A 309 -13.44 13.06 -10.55
CA ARG A 309 -12.94 14.28 -11.21
C ARG A 309 -12.00 15.10 -10.33
N LEU A 310 -11.98 14.84 -9.02
CA LEU A 310 -11.07 15.53 -8.11
C LEU A 310 -9.66 14.92 -8.25
N PRO A 311 -8.61 15.75 -8.27
CA PRO A 311 -7.24 15.25 -8.30
C PRO A 311 -6.92 14.48 -7.02
N SER A 312 -6.01 13.51 -7.12
CA SER A 312 -5.39 12.83 -5.99
C SER A 312 -3.88 12.86 -6.18
N PHE A 313 -3.12 13.08 -5.09
CA PHE A 313 -1.67 13.30 -5.16
C PHE A 313 -1.27 14.43 -6.13
N GLY A 314 -2.12 15.45 -6.29
CA GLY A 314 -1.88 16.58 -7.20
C GLY A 314 -2.06 16.26 -8.70
N ILE A 315 -2.51 15.06 -9.06
CA ILE A 315 -2.68 14.59 -10.45
C ILE A 315 -4.08 14.01 -10.68
N PRO A 316 -4.56 13.90 -11.93
CA PRO A 316 -5.86 13.28 -12.22
C PRO A 316 -5.80 11.74 -12.13
N TYR A 317 -5.46 11.21 -10.94
CA TYR A 317 -5.20 9.79 -10.69
C TYR A 317 -6.38 8.86 -11.04
N TRP A 318 -7.61 9.36 -10.94
CA TRP A 318 -8.83 8.58 -11.17
C TRP A 318 -9.33 8.59 -12.63
N THR A 319 -8.59 9.21 -13.56
CA THR A 319 -8.88 9.11 -15.00
C THR A 319 -8.72 7.65 -15.45
N GLY A 320 -9.76 7.08 -16.07
CA GLY A 320 -9.83 5.64 -16.39
C GLY A 320 -9.80 4.69 -15.18
N ARG A 321 -9.83 5.18 -13.93
CA ARG A 321 -9.65 4.39 -12.72
C ARG A 321 -10.74 4.66 -11.68
N GLY A 322 -10.85 3.76 -10.72
CA GLY A 322 -11.66 3.91 -9.53
C GLY A 322 -10.91 3.44 -8.29
N PHE A 323 -11.58 3.53 -7.14
CA PHE A 323 -11.09 2.99 -5.88
C PHE A 323 -12.18 2.14 -5.24
N GLY A 324 -11.87 0.88 -4.98
CA GLY A 324 -12.71 -0.05 -4.24
C GLY A 324 -12.47 0.04 -2.74
N LEU A 325 -12.56 -1.09 -2.04
CA LEU A 325 -12.31 -1.14 -0.60
C LEU A 325 -10.82 -1.42 -0.36
N GLY A 326 -9.98 -0.39 -0.49
CA GLY A 326 -8.52 -0.45 -0.30
C GLY A 326 -7.68 -0.79 -1.54
N LEU A 327 -8.30 -0.81 -2.73
CA LEU A 327 -7.62 -1.12 -4.00
C LEU A 327 -8.00 -0.09 -5.07
N SER A 328 -7.03 0.30 -5.91
CA SER A 328 -7.33 0.96 -7.17
C SER A 328 -7.81 -0.08 -8.18
N VAL A 329 -8.73 0.31 -9.07
CA VAL A 329 -9.28 -0.57 -10.11
C VAL A 329 -9.30 0.17 -11.45
N VAL A 330 -8.80 -0.46 -12.50
CA VAL A 330 -8.88 0.05 -13.88
C VAL A 330 -10.31 -0.11 -14.39
N MET A 331 -10.93 0.99 -14.79
CA MET A 331 -12.28 1.02 -15.38
C MET A 331 -12.20 1.17 -16.92
N ASP A 332 -11.31 2.04 -17.39
CA ASP A 332 -11.02 2.25 -18.81
C ASP A 332 -9.49 2.19 -19.02
N PRO A 333 -8.97 1.11 -19.65
CA PRO A 333 -7.54 0.96 -19.92
C PRO A 333 -6.94 2.07 -20.79
N ASN A 334 -7.70 2.64 -21.73
CA ASN A 334 -7.18 3.67 -22.65
C ASN A 334 -6.91 4.97 -21.90
N GLU A 335 -7.82 5.34 -21.00
CA GLU A 335 -7.66 6.52 -20.13
C GLU A 335 -6.63 6.28 -19.01
N ALA A 336 -6.53 5.05 -18.50
CA ALA A 336 -5.67 4.69 -17.38
C ALA A 336 -4.18 4.48 -17.72
N ALA A 337 -3.83 4.53 -19.02
CA ALA A 337 -2.54 4.11 -19.56
C ALA A 337 -1.32 4.83 -18.94
N MET A 338 -1.50 6.07 -18.46
CA MET A 338 -0.42 6.83 -17.82
C MET A 338 0.10 6.21 -16.51
N PHE A 339 -0.68 5.30 -15.90
CA PHE A 339 -0.39 4.67 -14.62
C PHE A 339 -0.01 3.19 -14.75
N GLY A 340 0.45 2.80 -15.94
CA GLY A 340 0.81 1.42 -16.27
C GLY A 340 -0.30 0.67 -17.01
N PRO A 341 0.08 -0.43 -17.68
CA PRO A 341 -0.86 -1.25 -18.44
C PRO A 341 -1.78 -2.06 -17.52
N GLY A 342 -2.86 -2.57 -18.11
CA GLY A 342 -3.81 -3.46 -17.44
C GLY A 342 -5.17 -3.41 -18.09
N GLY A 343 -5.81 -4.57 -18.25
CA GLY A 343 -7.18 -4.68 -18.74
C GLY A 343 -8.19 -4.10 -17.76
N THR A 344 -9.43 -3.89 -18.24
CA THR A 344 -10.57 -3.51 -17.38
C THR A 344 -10.69 -4.49 -16.21
N GLY A 345 -10.78 -3.97 -15.00
CA GLY A 345 -10.85 -4.75 -13.77
C GLY A 345 -9.50 -5.06 -13.14
N THR A 346 -8.37 -4.69 -13.77
CA THR A 346 -7.04 -4.77 -13.15
C THR A 346 -7.05 -4.00 -11.83
N PHE A 347 -6.55 -4.59 -10.77
CA PHE A 347 -6.56 -4.00 -9.44
C PHE A 347 -5.21 -4.12 -8.73
N GLY A 348 -4.95 -3.21 -7.79
CA GLY A 348 -3.71 -3.19 -7.02
C GLY A 348 -3.58 -1.93 -6.17
N TRP A 349 -2.46 -1.81 -5.45
CA TRP A 349 -2.09 -0.59 -4.75
C TRP A 349 -0.57 -0.54 -4.51
N PRO A 350 0.13 0.57 -4.85
CA PRO A 350 1.58 0.67 -4.67
C PRO A 350 1.97 0.96 -3.21
N GLY A 351 3.25 0.75 -2.90
CA GLY A 351 3.92 1.15 -1.68
C GLY A 351 4.87 2.34 -1.89
N ALA A 352 5.10 3.12 -0.83
CA ALA A 352 5.92 4.32 -0.85
C ALA A 352 7.41 4.06 -1.16
N PHE A 353 7.88 2.81 -0.97
CA PHE A 353 9.27 2.43 -1.23
C PHE A 353 9.49 1.87 -2.66
N GLY A 354 8.60 2.25 -3.57
CA GLY A 354 8.61 1.82 -4.98
C GLY A 354 8.03 0.44 -5.23
N THR A 355 7.66 -0.29 -4.17
CA THR A 355 7.01 -1.61 -4.28
C THR A 355 5.68 -1.46 -5.01
N TRP A 356 5.45 -2.31 -6.00
CA TRP A 356 4.30 -2.23 -6.88
C TRP A 356 3.81 -3.62 -7.24
N TRP A 357 2.49 -3.76 -7.35
CA TRP A 357 1.84 -4.97 -7.84
C TRP A 357 0.51 -4.62 -8.49
N HIS A 358 0.05 -5.49 -9.36
CA HIS A 358 -1.35 -5.55 -9.75
C HIS A 358 -1.75 -6.98 -10.15
N ALA A 359 -3.05 -7.22 -10.18
CA ALA A 359 -3.65 -8.44 -10.70
C ALA A 359 -4.70 -8.08 -11.76
N ASP A 360 -4.67 -8.77 -12.89
CA ASP A 360 -5.53 -8.54 -14.04
C ASP A 360 -6.43 -9.75 -14.29
N PRO A 361 -7.73 -9.66 -13.95
CA PRO A 361 -8.69 -10.74 -14.17
C PRO A 361 -8.88 -11.12 -15.64
N LYS A 362 -8.65 -10.22 -16.60
CA LYS A 362 -8.83 -10.52 -18.02
C LYS A 362 -7.65 -11.30 -18.59
N ALA A 363 -6.43 -10.96 -18.15
CA ALA A 363 -5.21 -11.64 -18.55
C ALA A 363 -4.89 -12.88 -17.68
N ASP A 364 -5.67 -13.10 -16.61
CA ASP A 364 -5.36 -14.05 -15.52
C ASP A 364 -3.90 -13.95 -15.07
N ALA A 365 -3.48 -12.72 -14.79
CA ALA A 365 -2.07 -12.39 -14.57
C ALA A 365 -1.86 -11.57 -13.29
N ILE A 366 -0.70 -11.74 -12.66
CA ILE A 366 -0.22 -10.95 -11.52
C ILE A 366 1.22 -10.55 -11.81
N LEU A 367 1.50 -9.25 -11.73
CA LEU A 367 2.85 -8.72 -11.89
C LEU A 367 3.26 -8.02 -10.61
N MET A 368 4.54 -8.12 -10.27
CA MET A 368 5.14 -7.40 -9.15
C MET A 368 6.51 -6.84 -9.51
N PHE A 369 6.81 -5.67 -8.95
CA PHE A 369 8.10 -5.01 -8.97
C PHE A 369 8.40 -4.53 -7.54
N LEU A 370 9.38 -5.16 -6.89
CA LEU A 370 9.72 -4.91 -5.50
C LEU A 370 11.15 -4.39 -5.39
N PRO A 371 11.34 -3.07 -5.46
CA PRO A 371 12.57 -2.40 -5.04
C PRO A 371 12.48 -2.01 -3.54
N GLN A 372 13.55 -1.42 -3.01
CA GLN A 372 13.51 -0.62 -1.77
C GLN A 372 14.17 0.73 -2.04
N TRP A 373 13.38 1.67 -2.54
CA TRP A 373 13.85 3.03 -2.73
C TRP A 373 12.83 4.04 -2.22
N ARG A 374 13.30 5.03 -1.47
CA ARG A 374 12.53 6.11 -0.92
C ARG A 374 12.53 7.25 -1.92
N MET A 375 11.34 7.73 -2.26
CA MET A 375 11.17 8.94 -3.05
C MET A 375 11.86 10.12 -2.32
N PRO A 376 12.54 11.03 -3.04
CA PRO A 376 13.12 12.22 -2.43
C PRO A 376 12.06 13.02 -1.67
N GLU A 377 12.38 13.50 -0.46
CA GLU A 377 11.50 14.40 0.33
C GLU A 377 11.34 15.80 -0.30
N LEU A 378 11.96 16.04 -1.45
CA LEU A 378 11.91 17.31 -2.15
C LEU A 378 10.47 17.69 -2.53
N ASP A 379 10.22 19.01 -2.60
CA ASP A 379 9.06 19.60 -3.29
C ASP A 379 8.73 18.73 -4.51
N PRO A 380 7.50 18.19 -4.64
CA PRO A 380 7.11 17.36 -5.77
C PRO A 380 7.54 17.96 -7.12
N LYS A 381 7.56 19.30 -7.24
CA LYS A 381 8.05 20.00 -8.45
C LYS A 381 9.55 19.89 -8.66
N ALA A 382 10.35 19.94 -7.60
CA ALA A 382 11.81 19.77 -7.65
C ALA A 382 12.20 18.29 -7.84
N ALA A 383 11.46 17.35 -7.25
CA ALA A 383 11.64 15.91 -7.47
C ALA A 383 11.34 15.51 -8.92
N LEU A 384 10.27 16.07 -9.51
CA LEU A 384 9.90 15.90 -10.92
C LEU A 384 10.86 16.59 -11.90
N ALA A 385 11.77 17.45 -11.44
CA ALA A 385 12.77 18.07 -12.30
C ALA A 385 14.00 17.19 -12.54
N ARG A 386 14.21 16.14 -11.73
CA ARG A 386 15.37 15.24 -11.83
C ARG A 386 15.06 14.03 -12.69
N THR A 387 15.84 13.85 -13.76
CA THR A 387 15.66 12.76 -14.73
C THR A 387 15.74 11.37 -14.08
N SER A 388 16.62 11.18 -13.09
CA SER A 388 16.78 9.91 -12.37
C SER A 388 15.53 9.54 -11.57
N THR A 389 14.90 10.50 -10.90
CA THR A 389 13.63 10.29 -10.16
C THR A 389 12.51 9.88 -11.11
N ILE A 390 12.34 10.57 -12.24
CA ILE A 390 11.34 10.20 -13.25
C ILE A 390 11.59 8.78 -13.76
N ARG A 391 12.85 8.45 -14.07
CA ARG A 391 13.21 7.13 -14.56
C ARG A 391 12.85 6.04 -13.55
N LEU A 392 13.18 6.20 -12.27
CA LEU A 392 12.81 5.25 -11.22
C LEU A 392 11.29 5.08 -11.08
N GLN A 393 10.53 6.18 -11.15
CA GLN A 393 9.07 6.13 -11.09
C GLN A 393 8.46 5.38 -12.28
N LEU A 394 9.09 5.43 -13.45
CA LEU A 394 8.59 4.77 -14.67
C LEU A 394 9.02 3.31 -14.82
N LEU A 395 9.96 2.79 -14.02
CA LEU A 395 10.46 1.42 -14.16
C LEU A 395 9.35 0.37 -14.08
N HIS A 396 8.42 0.49 -13.13
CA HIS A 396 7.31 -0.45 -13.00
C HIS A 396 6.34 -0.37 -14.19
N VAL A 397 6.12 0.83 -14.75
CA VAL A 397 5.30 1.05 -15.95
C VAL A 397 5.94 0.38 -17.16
N GLN A 398 7.25 0.58 -17.36
CA GLN A 398 8.01 -0.02 -18.45
C GLN A 398 8.06 -1.55 -18.34
N PHE A 399 8.31 -2.06 -17.12
CA PHE A 399 8.26 -3.48 -16.83
C PHE A 399 6.90 -4.07 -17.18
N GLY A 400 5.82 -3.45 -16.69
CA GLY A 400 4.46 -3.87 -17.02
C GLY A 400 4.21 -3.86 -18.53
N GLN A 401 4.54 -2.78 -19.24
CA GLN A 401 4.26 -2.64 -20.67
C GLN A 401 4.96 -3.75 -21.48
N ALA A 402 6.22 -4.02 -21.16
CA ALA A 402 6.97 -5.06 -21.82
C ALA A 402 6.43 -6.46 -21.50
N VAL A 403 5.99 -6.72 -20.26
CA VAL A 403 5.34 -7.99 -19.91
C VAL A 403 4.03 -8.16 -20.69
N TYR A 404 3.13 -7.18 -20.68
CA TYR A 404 1.85 -7.24 -21.40
C TYR A 404 2.01 -7.37 -22.92
N ALA A 405 3.09 -6.84 -23.51
CA ALA A 405 3.38 -7.04 -24.93
C ALA A 405 3.84 -8.47 -25.24
N ALA A 406 4.28 -9.22 -24.22
CA ALA A 406 4.78 -10.59 -24.34
C ALA A 406 3.78 -11.67 -23.86
N LEU A 407 2.72 -11.28 -23.13
CA LEU A 407 1.57 -12.13 -22.81
C LEU A 407 0.65 -12.27 -24.02
#